data_AF-X1PIA4-F1
#
_entry.id   AF-X1PIA4-F1
#
_cell.length_a   1.000
_cell.length_b   1.000
_cell.length_c   1.000
_cell.angle_alpha   90.00
_cell.angle_beta   90.00
_cell.angle_gamma   90.00
#
_symmetry.space_group_name_H-M   'P 1'
#
loop_
_entity.id
_entity.type
_entity.pdbx_description
1 polymer ?
#
loop_
_entity_poly.entity_id
_entity_poly.type
_entity_poly.pdbx_seq_one_letter_code
_entity_poly.pdbx_strand_id
1 'polypeptide(L)'
;MAENQPKENIQQPAKKKTSRLKVVLIILALLFSLLVLKVILLITAKPTISVDYLSEFNRISKPADYDPNQNAAPYYQKAFDVLNSMSPDRQDIWRVRPADMNDSQIEFLESWLESNSEALGYLKQAVQKPYYLGS
;
A
#
# COMPACT_ATOMS: atom_id res chain seq x y z
N MET A 1 -17.76 -18.66 -92.78
CA MET A 1 -18.73 -19.14 -91.79
C MET A 1 -18.01 -20.19 -90.97
N ALA A 2 -17.43 -19.77 -89.84
CA ALA A 2 -18.03 -19.83 -88.50
C ALA A 2 -17.91 -21.28 -87.98
N GLU A 3 -17.32 -21.55 -86.82
CA GLU A 3 -17.80 -21.06 -85.53
C GLU A 3 -16.75 -21.24 -84.43
N ASN A 4 -16.85 -20.37 -83.43
CA ASN A 4 -15.91 -20.13 -82.36
C ASN A 4 -15.83 -21.26 -81.31
N GLN A 5 -14.61 -21.44 -80.81
CA GLN A 5 -14.12 -22.14 -79.62
C GLN A 5 -15.06 -22.13 -78.38
N PRO A 6 -14.81 -23.00 -77.39
CA PRO A 6 -14.50 -22.44 -76.08
C PRO A 6 -13.28 -23.06 -75.39
N LYS A 7 -12.58 -22.15 -74.72
CA LYS A 7 -11.31 -22.30 -73.99
C LYS A 7 -11.53 -23.08 -72.69
N GLU A 8 -10.66 -24.03 -72.40
CA GLU A 8 -10.50 -24.59 -71.05
C GLU A 8 -10.09 -23.48 -70.08
N ASN A 9 -11.02 -23.09 -69.22
CA ASN A 9 -10.78 -22.15 -68.14
C ASN A 9 -10.27 -22.92 -66.90
N ILE A 10 -8.97 -22.79 -66.64
CA ILE A 10 -8.33 -23.22 -65.40
C ILE A 10 -8.72 -22.24 -64.29
N GLN A 11 -9.77 -22.56 -63.53
CA GLN A 11 -10.08 -21.84 -62.30
C GLN A 11 -9.53 -22.63 -61.10
N GLN A 12 -8.34 -22.23 -60.62
CA GLN A 12 -7.76 -22.72 -59.36
C GLN A 12 -8.65 -22.33 -58.16
N PRO A 13 -8.88 -23.22 -57.17
CA PRO A 13 -9.73 -22.90 -56.03
C PRO A 13 -9.03 -21.99 -55.03
N ALA A 14 -9.36 -20.70 -55.05
CA ALA A 14 -9.09 -19.76 -53.98
C ALA A 14 -9.97 -20.07 -52.74
N LYS A 15 -9.64 -21.12 -51.97
CA LYS A 15 -10.38 -21.50 -50.74
C LYS A 15 -9.50 -21.77 -49.51
N LYS A 16 -8.23 -21.32 -49.50
CA LYS A 16 -7.28 -21.65 -48.41
C LYS A 16 -7.14 -20.57 -47.32
N LYS A 17 -7.65 -19.34 -47.56
CA LYS A 17 -7.38 -18.16 -46.71
C LYS A 17 -8.24 -18.11 -45.43
N THR A 18 -9.48 -18.59 -45.48
CA THR A 18 -10.43 -18.59 -44.36
C THR A 18 -10.09 -19.63 -43.27
N SER A 19 -9.44 -20.74 -43.63
CA SER A 19 -8.99 -21.75 -42.68
C SER A 19 -7.87 -21.23 -41.78
N ARG A 20 -6.89 -20.52 -42.33
CA ARG A 20 -5.76 -19.94 -41.57
C ARG A 20 -6.21 -18.82 -40.62
N LEU A 21 -7.15 -17.98 -41.03
CA LEU A 21 -7.69 -16.91 -40.19
C LEU A 21 -8.41 -17.45 -38.95
N LYS A 22 -9.21 -18.52 -39.12
CA LYS A 22 -9.89 -19.18 -37.99
C LYS A 22 -8.90 -19.74 -36.98
N VAL A 23 -7.80 -20.34 -37.44
CA VAL A 23 -6.73 -20.84 -36.56
C VAL A 23 -6.08 -19.70 -35.78
N VAL A 24 -5.78 -18.57 -36.42
CA VAL A 24 -5.18 -17.40 -35.75
C VAL A 24 -6.12 -16.82 -34.68
N LEU A 25 -7.43 -16.73 -34.97
CA LEU A 25 -8.41 -16.24 -33.99
C LEU A 25 -8.54 -17.17 -32.78
N ILE A 26 -8.50 -18.49 -33.00
CA ILE A 26 -8.51 -19.47 -31.91
C ILE A 26 -7.27 -19.32 -31.02
N ILE A 27 -6.09 -19.15 -31.62
CA ILE A 27 -4.84 -18.95 -30.88
C ILE A 27 -4.89 -17.66 -30.07
N LEU A 28 -5.36 -16.55 -30.66
CA LEU A 28 -5.52 -15.27 -29.96
C LEU A 28 -6.49 -15.37 -28.78
N ALA A 29 -7.63 -16.03 -28.95
CA ALA A 29 -8.59 -16.23 -27.87
C ALA A 29 -8.01 -17.09 -26.73
N LEU A 30 -7.23 -18.13 -27.07
CA LEU A 30 -6.55 -18.96 -26.09
C LEU A 30 -5.50 -18.16 -25.30
N LEU A 31 -4.66 -17.38 -25.98
CA LEU A 31 -3.66 -16.52 -25.34
C LEU A 31 -4.30 -15.47 -24.44
N PHE A 32 -5.39 -14.86 -24.91
CA PHE A 32 -6.14 -13.89 -24.12
C PHE A 32 -6.75 -14.52 -22.87
N SER A 33 -7.33 -15.72 -22.99
CA SER A 33 -7.86 -16.48 -21.84
C SER A 33 -6.77 -16.78 -20.81
N LEU A 34 -5.59 -17.23 -21.25
CA LEU A 34 -4.44 -17.48 -20.36
C LEU A 34 -3.94 -16.21 -19.68
N LEU A 35 -3.92 -15.08 -20.40
CA LEU A 35 -3.56 -13.78 -19.85
C LEU A 35 -4.56 -13.35 -18.77
N VAL A 36 -5.86 -13.45 -19.03
CA VAL A 36 -6.92 -13.13 -18.07
C VAL A 36 -6.78 -14.01 -16.82
N LEU A 37 -6.55 -15.31 -16.98
CA LEU A 37 -6.34 -16.23 -15.85
C LEU A 37 -5.12 -15.82 -15.01
N LYS A 38 -4.00 -15.46 -15.67
CA LYS A 38 -2.78 -14.96 -15.00
C LYS A 38 -3.04 -13.67 -14.22
N VAL A 39 -3.79 -12.73 -14.79
CA VAL A 39 -4.16 -11.47 -14.14
C VAL A 39 -5.06 -11.75 -12.93
N ILE A 40 -6.06 -12.62 -13.05
CA ILE A 40 -6.92 -13.02 -11.92
C ILE A 40 -6.08 -13.65 -10.81
N LEU A 41 -5.17 -14.57 -11.14
CA LEU A 41 -4.28 -15.19 -10.14
C LEU A 41 -3.38 -14.16 -9.47
N LEU A 42 -2.85 -13.19 -10.23
CA LEU A 42 -1.99 -12.14 -9.68
C LEU A 42 -2.76 -11.22 -8.72
N ILE A 43 -4.01 -10.85 -9.05
CA ILE A 43 -4.84 -9.98 -8.22
C ILE A 43 -5.39 -10.72 -6.99
N THR A 44 -5.67 -12.03 -7.12
CA THR A 44 -6.21 -12.84 -6.02
C THR A 44 -5.13 -13.46 -5.13
N ALA A 45 -3.87 -13.51 -5.59
CA ALA A 45 -2.75 -13.92 -4.76
C ALA A 45 -2.54 -12.92 -3.62
N LYS A 46 -2.91 -13.33 -2.41
CA LYS A 46 -2.59 -12.57 -1.20
C LYS A 46 -1.07 -12.63 -1.01
N PRO A 47 -0.36 -11.49 -0.99
CA PRO A 47 1.06 -11.49 -0.67
C PRO A 47 1.24 -12.07 0.73
N THR A 48 1.93 -13.21 0.83
CA THR A 48 2.31 -13.78 2.12
C THR A 48 3.61 -13.12 2.52
N ILE A 49 3.56 -12.24 3.53
CA ILE A 49 4.77 -11.68 4.15
C ILE A 49 5.42 -12.83 4.92
N SER A 50 6.39 -13.51 4.29
CA SER A 50 7.10 -14.65 4.88
C SER A 50 8.24 -14.23 5.80
N VAL A 51 8.62 -12.96 5.79
CA VAL A 51 9.76 -12.41 6.53
C VAL A 51 9.25 -11.39 7.54
N ASP A 52 9.62 -11.56 8.80
CA ASP A 52 9.44 -10.54 9.82
C ASP A 52 10.48 -9.44 9.65
N TYR A 53 10.14 -8.46 8.83
CA TYR A 53 11.00 -7.32 8.54
C TYR A 53 11.28 -6.46 9.78
N LEU A 54 10.37 -6.43 10.77
CA LEU A 54 10.60 -5.66 11.99
C LEU A 54 11.68 -6.33 12.84
N SER A 55 11.61 -7.64 13.02
CA SER A 55 12.66 -8.41 13.70
C SER A 55 14.00 -8.31 12.99
N GLU A 56 14.02 -8.40 11.66
CA GLU A 56 15.26 -8.30 10.89
C GLU A 56 15.85 -6.89 10.96
N PHE A 57 15.02 -5.86 10.86
CA PHE A 57 15.45 -4.47 11.08
C PHE A 57 16.02 -4.27 12.48
N ASN A 58 15.30 -4.72 13.51
CA ASN A 58 15.77 -4.67 14.90
C ASN A 58 17.09 -5.40 15.10
N ARG A 59 17.32 -6.50 14.37
CA ARG A 59 18.57 -7.26 14.43
C ARG A 59 19.74 -6.48 13.85
N ILE A 60 19.56 -5.82 12.70
CA ILE A 60 20.64 -5.11 12.00
C ILE A 60 20.88 -3.68 12.52
N SER A 61 19.85 -3.03 13.07
CA SER A 61 19.93 -1.66 13.57
C SER A 61 20.34 -1.57 15.04
N LYS A 62 20.40 -2.69 15.76
CA LYS A 62 20.78 -2.74 17.17
C LYS A 62 22.28 -2.44 17.34
N PRO A 63 22.65 -1.40 18.10
CA PRO A 63 24.04 -1.11 18.44
C PRO A 63 24.67 -2.20 19.31
N ALA A 64 26.00 -2.29 19.29
CA ALA A 64 26.74 -3.29 20.09
C ALA A 64 26.60 -3.04 21.61
N ASP A 65 26.38 -1.80 22.02
CA ASP A 65 26.21 -1.32 23.39
C ASP A 65 24.72 -1.15 23.79
N TYR A 66 23.80 -1.77 23.05
CA TYR A 66 22.37 -1.65 23.29
C TYR A 66 21.96 -2.10 24.70
N ASP A 67 21.40 -1.16 25.47
CA ASP A 67 20.70 -1.42 26.73
C ASP A 67 19.18 -1.36 26.50
N PRO A 68 18.42 -2.44 26.78
CA PRO A 68 16.97 -2.45 26.69
C PRO A 68 16.29 -1.34 27.51
N ASN A 69 16.88 -0.90 28.62
CA ASN A 69 16.34 0.19 29.45
C ASN A 69 16.52 1.57 28.80
N GLN A 70 17.33 1.65 27.75
CA GLN A 70 17.54 2.82 26.91
C GLN A 70 16.65 2.81 25.65
N ASN A 71 15.70 1.88 25.56
CA ASN A 71 14.72 1.84 24.48
C ASN A 71 13.53 2.78 24.76
N ALA A 72 13.24 3.67 23.82
CA ALA A 72 12.10 4.58 23.87
C ALA A 72 10.76 3.89 23.58
N ALA A 73 10.76 2.77 22.84
CA ALA A 73 9.53 2.16 22.32
C ALA A 73 8.46 1.85 23.40
N PRO A 74 8.80 1.26 24.57
CA PRO A 74 7.82 1.01 25.62
C PRO A 74 7.21 2.31 26.20
N TYR A 75 7.96 3.41 26.20
CA TYR A 75 7.47 4.69 26.69
C TYR A 75 6.54 5.36 25.67
N TYR A 76 6.83 5.26 24.37
CA TYR A 76 5.89 5.69 23.35
C TYR A 76 4.59 4.89 23.41
N GLN A 77 4.66 3.57 23.57
CA GLN A 77 3.47 2.73 23.71
C GLN A 77 2.62 3.18 24.89
N LYS A 78 3.23 3.33 26.08
CA LYS A 78 2.52 3.85 27.27
C LYS A 78 1.92 5.24 27.06
N ALA A 79 2.63 6.13 26.37
CA ALA A 79 2.11 7.45 26.03
C ALA A 79 0.85 7.34 25.17
N PHE A 80 0.83 6.47 24.16
CA PHE A 80 -0.35 6.23 23.32
C PHE A 80 -1.49 5.55 24.08
N ASP A 81 -1.19 4.58 24.94
CA ASP A 81 -2.20 3.83 25.70
C ASP A 81 -3.02 4.73 26.63
N VAL A 82 -2.41 5.79 27.15
CA VAL A 82 -3.05 6.74 28.08
C VAL A 82 -3.42 8.08 27.41
N LEU A 83 -3.18 8.23 26.10
CA LEU A 83 -3.51 9.46 25.37
C LEU A 83 -5.02 9.57 25.18
N ASN A 84 -5.61 10.60 25.75
CA ASN A 84 -6.99 10.98 25.51
C ASN A 84 -7.14 11.58 24.12
N SER A 85 -7.93 10.93 23.28
CA SER A 85 -8.24 11.42 21.93
C SER A 85 -8.91 12.78 21.99
N MET A 86 -8.46 13.70 21.13
CA MET A 86 -9.13 14.98 20.93
C MET A 86 -10.54 14.78 20.35
N SER A 87 -11.50 15.61 20.78
CA SER A 87 -12.86 15.60 20.24
C SER A 87 -12.84 15.79 18.71
N PRO A 88 -13.62 15.00 17.93
CA PRO A 88 -13.71 15.15 16.48
C PRO A 88 -14.08 16.58 16.03
N ASP A 89 -14.91 17.27 16.81
CA ASP A 89 -15.40 18.62 16.50
C ASP A 89 -14.32 19.71 16.69
N ARG A 90 -13.16 19.36 17.24
CA ARG A 90 -12.05 20.28 17.55
C ARG A 90 -10.76 19.93 16.81
N GLN A 91 -10.83 19.06 15.80
CA GLN A 91 -9.67 18.70 14.96
C GLN A 91 -9.20 19.86 14.05
N ASP A 92 -10.01 20.91 13.90
CA ASP A 92 -9.66 22.13 13.17
C ASP A 92 -8.44 22.84 13.76
N ILE A 93 -8.19 22.67 15.07
CA ILE A 93 -7.06 23.27 15.78
C ILE A 93 -5.71 22.91 15.15
N TRP A 94 -5.58 21.70 14.58
CA TRP A 94 -4.35 21.27 13.89
C TRP A 94 -4.04 22.04 12.61
N ARG A 95 -5.02 22.76 12.05
CA ARG A 95 -4.86 23.55 10.82
C ARG A 95 -4.48 25.00 11.09
N VAL A 96 -4.58 25.44 12.34
CA VAL A 96 -4.31 26.82 12.76
C VAL A 96 -2.87 26.89 13.27
N ARG A 97 -2.11 27.91 12.85
CA ARG A 97 -0.78 28.13 13.42
C ARG A 97 -0.93 28.61 14.87
N PRO A 98 0.00 28.27 15.78
CA PRO A 98 -0.10 28.72 17.17
C PRO A 98 -0.31 30.22 17.35
N ALA A 99 0.28 31.05 16.48
CA ALA A 99 0.14 32.51 16.52
C ALA A 99 -1.25 33.03 16.07
N ASP A 100 -2.03 32.21 15.38
CA ASP A 100 -3.33 32.57 14.81
C ASP A 100 -4.50 31.98 15.64
N MET A 101 -4.21 31.30 16.75
CA MET A 101 -5.24 30.72 17.61
C MET A 101 -5.98 31.80 18.40
N ASN A 102 -7.31 31.68 18.47
CA ASN A 102 -8.11 32.52 19.36
C ASN A 102 -8.12 31.98 20.80
N ASP A 103 -8.56 32.79 21.75
CA ASP A 103 -8.55 32.46 23.18
C ASP A 103 -9.29 31.14 23.50
N SER A 104 -10.42 30.86 22.82
CA SER A 104 -11.18 29.62 23.03
C SER A 104 -10.46 28.37 22.51
N GLN A 105 -9.65 28.52 21.45
CA GLN A 105 -8.79 27.44 20.95
C GLN A 105 -7.63 27.19 21.89
N ILE A 106 -7.03 28.26 22.44
CA ILE A 106 -5.94 28.18 23.41
C ILE A 106 -6.44 27.49 24.69
N GLU A 107 -7.55 27.96 25.28
CA GLU A 107 -8.13 27.39 26.50
C GLU A 107 -8.45 25.90 26.34
N PHE A 108 -9.03 25.50 25.20
CA PHE A 108 -9.27 24.10 24.92
C PHE A 108 -7.97 23.29 24.79
N LEU A 109 -6.97 23.83 24.11
CA LEU A 109 -5.69 23.14 23.93
C LEU A 109 -4.99 22.95 25.28
N GLU A 110 -5.00 23.96 26.15
CA GLU A 110 -4.48 23.89 27.51
C GLU A 110 -5.20 22.82 28.33
N SER A 111 -6.54 22.82 28.33
CA SER A 111 -7.34 21.81 29.02
C SER A 111 -7.06 20.40 28.48
N TRP A 112 -6.95 20.24 27.15
CA TRP A 112 -6.61 18.96 26.55
C TRP A 112 -5.19 18.50 26.93
N LEU A 113 -4.20 19.40 26.93
CA LEU A 113 -2.84 19.10 27.36
C LEU A 113 -2.78 18.70 28.84
N GLU A 114 -3.52 19.39 29.70
CA GLU A 114 -3.60 19.08 31.13
C GLU A 114 -4.21 17.68 31.35
N SER A 115 -5.29 17.36 30.63
CA SER A 115 -5.91 16.04 30.65
C SER A 115 -5.00 14.92 30.10
N ASN A 116 -3.93 15.28 29.38
CA ASN A 116 -2.95 14.36 28.81
C ASN A 116 -1.57 14.44 29.49
N SER A 117 -1.48 15.06 30.67
CA SER A 117 -0.22 15.24 31.40
C SER A 117 0.53 13.93 31.66
N GLU A 118 -0.17 12.82 31.92
CA GLU A 118 0.44 11.49 32.06
C GLU A 118 1.07 11.00 30.75
N ALA A 119 0.34 11.08 29.63
CA ALA A 119 0.84 10.72 28.30
C ALA A 119 2.09 11.55 27.94
N LEU A 120 2.04 12.86 28.21
CA LEU A 120 3.17 13.78 28.02
C LEU A 120 4.35 13.43 28.93
N GLY A 121 4.10 12.91 30.13
CA GLY A 121 5.12 12.41 31.04
C GLY A 121 5.88 11.20 30.48
N TYR A 122 5.17 10.26 29.85
CA TYR A 122 5.81 9.14 29.14
C TYR A 122 6.55 9.60 27.89
N LEU A 123 5.96 10.52 27.11
CA LEU A 123 6.61 11.11 25.94
C LEU A 123 7.92 11.81 26.32
N LYS A 124 7.92 12.58 27.42
CA LYS A 124 9.11 13.24 27.95
C LYS A 124 10.19 12.24 28.35
N GLN A 125 9.83 11.09 28.90
CA GLN A 125 10.78 10.02 29.19
C GLN A 125 11.33 9.40 27.90
N ALA A 126 10.46 9.15 26.91
CA ALA A 126 10.82 8.56 25.63
C ALA A 126 11.86 9.39 24.88
N VAL A 127 11.70 10.73 24.81
CA VAL A 127 12.64 11.61 24.07
C VAL A 127 14.04 11.70 24.70
N GLN A 128 14.19 11.25 25.95
CA GLN A 128 15.51 11.16 26.61
C GLN A 128 16.23 9.84 26.31
N LYS A 129 15.56 8.90 25.64
CA LYS A 129 16.10 7.58 25.32
C LYS A 129 16.77 7.61 23.94
N PRO A 130 18.00 7.09 23.80
CA PRO A 130 18.77 7.18 22.55
C PRO A 130 18.30 6.21 21.46
N TYR A 131 17.51 5.18 21.80
CA TYR A 131 17.15 4.11 20.86
C TYR A 131 15.63 4.00 20.68
N TYR A 132 15.20 3.62 19.48
CA TYR A 132 13.83 3.23 19.19
C TYR A 132 13.85 1.93 18.37
N LEU A 133 13.67 0.81 19.07
CA LEU A 133 13.50 -0.51 18.45
C LEU A 133 12.11 -1.01 18.81
N GLY A 134 11.29 -1.31 17.80
CA GLY A 134 9.94 -1.83 18.00
C GLY A 134 9.99 -3.17 18.74
N SER A 135 9.02 -3.42 19.61
CA SER A 135 8.81 -4.71 20.27
C SER A 135 7.79 -5.55 19.52
#